data_AF-A0A2A8CWT6-F1
#
_entry.id   AF-A0A2A8CWT6-F1
#
_cell.length_a   1.000
_cell.length_b   1.000
_cell.length_c   1.000
_cell.angle_alpha   90.00
_cell.angle_beta   90.00
_cell.angle_gamma   90.00
#
_symmetry.space_group_name_H-M   'P 1'
#
loop_
_entity.id
_entity.type
_entity.pdbx_description
1 polymer ?
#
loop_
_entity_poly.entity_id
_entity_poly.type
_entity_poly.pdbx_seq_one_letter_code
_entity_poly.pdbx_strand_id
1 'polypeptide(L)'
;MFNLTSSVAVRRGLVRVVCILLFAAALAPAQDALGQRSERALTRHDVRDYIRLRIDIHQKQEEMKANADQYDGVIHAFFQWQSEFLQERGRTRKSFEALEERIMRAETALEMVADSAEYQAERERDLKSIEMSKHMTESEKEEMRAQMARMDSIRQARHIDPTRRDWPAVRPYVEALAHMTDYIALNRPDPPNLDNFPPARQ
;
A
#
# COMPACT_ATOMS: atom_id res chain seq x y z
N MET A 1 89.42 32.34 17.12
CA MET A 1 89.92 32.38 15.72
C MET A 1 89.00 31.54 14.85
N PHE A 2 88.47 32.14 13.77
CA PHE A 2 87.84 31.56 12.55
C PHE A 2 86.65 30.57 12.62
N ASN A 3 85.44 31.14 12.48
CA ASN A 3 84.42 30.99 11.41
C ASN A 3 84.24 29.71 10.53
N LEU A 4 82.94 29.38 10.33
CA LEU A 4 82.21 28.82 9.14
C LEU A 4 82.43 27.30 8.85
N THR A 5 81.47 26.43 8.46
CA THR A 5 80.22 26.54 7.67
C THR A 5 79.46 25.19 7.60
N SER A 6 78.15 25.23 7.30
CA SER A 6 77.27 24.21 6.63
C SER A 6 76.83 22.96 7.42
N SER A 7 75.54 22.74 7.76
CA SER A 7 74.30 22.57 6.97
C SER A 7 74.30 21.36 6.02
N VAL A 8 73.67 20.25 6.43
CA VAL A 8 72.78 19.42 5.58
C VAL A 8 71.75 18.72 6.47
N ALA A 9 70.48 18.86 6.10
CA ALA A 9 69.30 18.22 6.68
C ALA A 9 69.22 16.72 6.32
N VAL A 10 68.76 15.88 7.26
CA VAL A 10 68.26 14.52 6.96
C VAL A 10 66.83 14.40 7.48
N ARG A 11 66.03 13.73 6.65
CA ARG A 11 64.58 13.85 6.53
C ARG A 11 63.81 13.14 7.64
N ARG A 12 62.68 13.76 7.96
CA ARG A 12 61.54 13.29 8.73
C ARG A 12 61.12 11.86 8.32
N GLY A 13 61.18 10.94 9.28
CA GLY A 13 60.39 9.70 9.28
C GLY A 13 59.42 9.75 10.45
N LEU A 14 58.19 10.23 10.21
CA LEU A 14 57.12 10.22 11.20
C LEU A 14 56.11 9.15 10.79
N VAL A 15 56.29 7.93 11.32
CA VAL A 15 55.24 6.91 11.37
C VAL A 15 54.55 7.09 12.72
N ARG A 16 53.35 7.68 12.72
CA ARG A 16 52.37 7.47 13.79
C ARG A 16 50.96 7.39 13.21
N VAL A 17 50.55 6.13 13.08
CA VAL A 17 49.21 5.55 13.08
C VAL A 17 48.13 6.50 13.61
N VAL A 18 47.17 6.82 12.74
CA VAL A 18 45.85 7.34 13.11
C VAL A 18 44.83 6.45 12.39
N CYS A 19 44.45 5.37 13.06
CA CYS A 19 43.28 4.55 12.68
C CYS A 19 42.03 5.34 13.07
N ILE A 20 41.48 6.11 12.14
CA ILE A 20 40.12 6.64 12.26
C ILE A 20 39.18 5.47 11.96
N LEU A 21 38.45 5.06 13.00
CA LEU A 21 37.33 4.15 12.95
C LEU A 21 36.31 4.64 11.92
N LEU A 22 36.26 3.97 10.77
CA LEU A 22 35.14 4.01 9.83
C LEU A 22 33.94 3.36 10.52
N PHE A 23 33.12 4.17 11.19
CA PHE A 23 31.79 3.74 11.61
C PHE A 23 30.94 3.55 10.35
N ALA A 24 30.43 2.34 10.21
CA ALA A 24 29.63 1.85 9.11
C ALA A 24 28.41 2.74 8.83
N ALA A 25 28.39 3.36 7.65
CA ALA A 25 27.15 3.80 7.02
C ALA A 25 26.46 2.58 6.40
N ALA A 26 25.88 1.71 7.24
CA ALA A 26 25.06 0.58 6.82
C ALA A 26 23.58 0.79 7.19
N LEU A 27 23.09 2.04 7.13
CA LEU A 27 21.68 2.38 7.39
C LEU A 27 20.89 2.72 6.11
N ALA A 28 21.41 2.41 4.93
CA ALA A 28 20.74 2.68 3.66
C ALA A 28 19.80 1.56 3.11
N PRO A 29 19.91 0.25 3.43
CA PRO A 29 19.21 -0.75 2.62
C PRO A 29 17.69 -0.85 2.89
N ALA A 30 17.17 -0.25 3.97
CA ALA A 30 15.75 -0.35 4.30
C ALA A 30 14.86 0.65 3.52
N GLN A 31 15.39 1.81 3.16
CA GLN A 31 14.60 2.87 2.48
C GLN A 31 14.46 2.57 0.98
N ASP A 32 15.54 2.10 0.34
CA ASP A 32 15.52 1.70 -1.08
C ASP A 32 14.63 0.47 -1.34
N ALA A 33 14.61 -0.49 -0.41
CA ALA A 33 13.75 -1.67 -0.51
C ALA A 33 12.25 -1.35 -0.39
N LEU A 34 11.88 -0.34 0.41
CA LEU A 34 10.49 0.12 0.53
C LEU A 34 10.05 0.92 -0.71
N GLY A 35 10.93 1.73 -1.29
CA GLY A 35 10.69 2.46 -2.54
C GLY A 35 10.49 1.53 -3.74
N GLN A 36 11.36 0.54 -3.91
CA GLN A 36 11.23 -0.45 -5.00
C GLN A 36 9.97 -1.34 -4.88
N ARG A 37 9.51 -1.64 -3.65
CA ARG A 37 8.30 -2.44 -3.43
C ARG A 37 7.01 -1.69 -3.82
N SER A 38 7.03 -0.36 -3.79
CA SER A 38 5.93 0.53 -4.22
C SER A 38 5.78 0.56 -5.76
N GLU A 39 6.87 0.39 -6.50
CA GLU A 39 6.87 0.48 -7.96
C GLU A 39 6.51 -0.82 -8.67
N ARG A 40 6.90 -1.98 -8.11
CA ARG A 40 6.53 -3.29 -8.69
C ARG A 40 5.02 -3.53 -8.59
N ALA A 41 4.45 -4.23 -9.56
CA ALA A 41 3.08 -4.75 -9.47
C ALA A 41 2.93 -5.68 -8.26
N LEU A 42 1.74 -5.68 -7.66
CA LEU A 42 1.37 -6.65 -6.64
C LEU A 42 1.45 -8.07 -7.23
N THR A 43 1.82 -9.02 -6.38
CA THR A 43 1.74 -10.45 -6.68
C THR A 43 0.59 -11.09 -5.90
N ARG A 44 0.15 -12.28 -6.32
CA ARG A 44 -0.83 -13.07 -5.56
C ARG A 44 -0.36 -13.35 -4.14
N HIS A 45 0.95 -13.52 -3.94
CA HIS A 45 1.53 -13.67 -2.61
C HIS A 45 1.29 -12.43 -1.74
N ASP A 46 1.44 -11.22 -2.29
CA ASP A 46 1.22 -9.99 -1.52
C ASP A 46 -0.22 -9.89 -1.02
N VAL A 47 -1.20 -10.20 -1.88
CA VAL A 47 -2.63 -10.14 -1.54
C VAL A 47 -3.00 -11.23 -0.55
N ARG A 48 -2.58 -12.48 -0.80
CA ARG A 48 -2.86 -13.61 0.11
C ARG A 48 -2.23 -13.41 1.49
N ASP A 49 -0.98 -12.94 1.54
CA ASP A 49 -0.29 -12.68 2.79
C ASP A 49 -0.93 -11.50 3.54
N TYR A 50 -1.37 -10.45 2.85
CA TYR A 50 -2.16 -9.38 3.47
C TYR A 50 -3.43 -9.92 4.14
N ILE A 51 -4.24 -10.72 3.42
CA ILE A 51 -5.49 -11.28 3.97
C ILE A 51 -5.21 -12.10 5.22
N ARG A 52 -4.21 -13.00 5.16
CA ARG A 52 -3.80 -13.81 6.32
C ARG A 52 -3.42 -12.94 7.51
N LEU A 53 -2.52 -11.98 7.31
CA LEU A 53 -2.03 -11.14 8.42
C LEU A 53 -3.14 -10.27 9.00
N ARG A 54 -4.06 -9.78 8.18
CA ARG A 54 -5.19 -8.98 8.66
C ARG A 54 -6.15 -9.82 9.52
N ILE A 55 -6.38 -11.08 9.16
CA ILE A 55 -7.14 -12.05 9.95
C ILE A 55 -6.44 -12.31 11.30
N ASP A 56 -5.13 -12.62 11.28
CA ASP A 56 -4.35 -12.87 12.50
C ASP A 56 -4.39 -11.66 13.46
N ILE A 57 -4.24 -10.45 12.91
CA ILE A 57 -4.32 -9.19 13.68
C ILE A 57 -5.70 -9.01 14.30
N HIS A 58 -6.77 -9.27 13.54
CA HIS A 58 -8.13 -9.15 14.06
C HIS A 58 -8.43 -10.19 15.14
N GLN A 59 -8.04 -11.45 14.93
CA GLN A 59 -8.22 -12.51 15.93
C GLN A 59 -7.49 -12.17 17.24
N LYS A 60 -6.26 -11.65 17.15
CA LYS A 60 -5.55 -11.21 18.35
C LYS A 60 -6.22 -10.03 19.02
N GLN A 61 -6.75 -9.09 18.24
CA GLN A 61 -7.50 -7.97 18.78
C GLN A 61 -8.71 -8.44 19.58
N GLU A 62 -9.49 -9.39 19.06
CA GLU A 62 -10.65 -9.97 19.76
C GLU A 62 -10.24 -10.79 20.99
N GLU A 63 -9.18 -11.59 20.90
CA GLU A 63 -8.60 -12.31 22.04
C GLU A 63 -8.22 -11.36 23.18
N MET A 64 -7.52 -10.27 22.86
CA MET A 64 -7.10 -9.28 23.85
C MET A 64 -8.27 -8.49 24.44
N LYS A 65 -9.30 -8.19 23.62
CA LYS A 65 -10.54 -7.58 24.11
C LYS A 65 -11.28 -8.49 25.09
N ALA A 66 -11.34 -9.79 24.81
CA ALA A 66 -11.99 -10.78 25.67
C ALA A 66 -11.26 -10.98 27.01
N ASN A 67 -9.94 -10.75 27.04
CA ASN A 67 -9.09 -10.88 28.21
C ASN A 67 -8.55 -9.51 28.68
N ALA A 68 -9.34 -8.45 28.53
CA ALA A 68 -8.88 -7.09 28.77
C ALA A 68 -8.41 -6.84 30.21
N ASP A 69 -8.91 -7.62 31.18
CA ASP A 69 -8.53 -7.61 32.59
C ASP A 69 -7.09 -8.09 32.85
N GLN A 70 -6.48 -8.80 31.89
CA GLN A 70 -5.09 -9.25 31.98
C GLN A 70 -4.08 -8.16 31.58
N TYR A 71 -4.54 -6.99 31.18
CA TYR A 71 -3.70 -5.90 30.67
C TYR A 71 -3.96 -4.59 31.41
N ASP A 72 -2.89 -3.94 31.87
CA ASP A 72 -2.96 -2.57 32.41
C ASP A 72 -3.45 -1.56 31.36
N GLY A 73 -3.26 -1.87 30.07
CA GLY A 73 -3.72 -1.05 28.96
C GLY A 73 -3.81 -1.85 27.66
N VAL A 74 -4.97 -2.48 27.40
CA VAL A 74 -5.20 -3.36 26.24
C VAL A 74 -4.86 -2.71 24.89
N ILE A 75 -5.15 -1.40 24.74
CA ILE A 75 -4.85 -0.66 23.50
C ILE A 75 -3.34 -0.56 23.27
N HIS A 76 -2.58 -0.17 24.31
CA HIS A 76 -1.13 -0.06 24.21
C HIS A 76 -0.50 -1.43 23.96
N ALA A 77 -0.93 -2.45 24.71
CA ALA A 77 -0.45 -3.83 24.55
C ALA A 77 -0.71 -4.35 23.12
N PHE A 78 -1.89 -4.07 22.54
CA PHE A 78 -2.24 -4.47 21.19
C PHE A 78 -1.32 -3.82 20.14
N PHE A 79 -1.10 -2.50 20.22
CA PHE A 79 -0.24 -1.82 19.25
C PHE A 79 1.23 -2.23 19.37
N GLN A 80 1.70 -2.52 20.58
CA GLN A 80 3.03 -3.08 20.78
C GLN A 80 3.13 -4.46 20.12
N TRP A 81 2.20 -5.37 20.43
CA TRP A 81 2.15 -6.70 19.83
C TRP A 81 2.07 -6.63 18.30
N GLN A 82 1.20 -5.77 17.74
CA GLN A 82 1.04 -5.64 16.29
C GLN A 82 2.34 -5.21 15.61
N SER A 83 3.08 -4.27 16.23
CA SER A 83 4.37 -3.83 15.70
C SER A 83 5.39 -4.96 15.68
N GLU A 84 5.50 -5.71 16.78
CA GLU A 84 6.40 -6.86 16.91
C GLU A 84 6.03 -7.97 15.90
N PHE A 85 4.74 -8.34 15.85
CA PHE A 85 4.19 -9.35 14.93
C PHE A 85 4.49 -9.06 13.46
N LEU A 86 4.35 -7.80 13.04
CA LEU A 86 4.68 -7.37 11.67
C LEU A 86 6.20 -7.35 11.44
N GLN A 87 6.98 -6.90 12.43
CA GLN A 87 8.44 -6.82 12.33
C GLN A 87 9.10 -8.19 12.16
N GLU A 88 8.64 -9.20 12.89
CA GLU A 88 9.06 -10.60 12.74
C GLU A 88 8.85 -11.14 11.32
N ARG A 89 7.90 -10.56 10.59
CA ARG A 89 7.55 -10.92 9.20
C ARG A 89 8.20 -9.98 8.18
N GLY A 90 9.17 -9.17 8.60
CA GLY A 90 9.89 -8.24 7.74
C GLY A 90 9.04 -7.08 7.24
N ARG A 91 8.02 -6.67 8.01
CA ARG A 91 7.12 -5.55 7.68
C ARG A 91 7.08 -4.54 8.81
N THR A 92 6.96 -3.26 8.47
CA THR A 92 6.56 -2.22 9.42
C THR A 92 5.05 -2.01 9.32
N ARG A 93 4.44 -1.44 10.37
CA ARG A 93 3.03 -1.02 10.33
C ARG A 93 2.73 -0.12 9.12
N LYS A 94 3.57 0.88 8.88
CA LYS A 94 3.45 1.78 7.71
C LYS A 94 3.47 1.01 6.38
N SER A 95 4.35 0.02 6.23
CA SER A 95 4.41 -0.79 5.01
C SER A 95 3.21 -1.72 4.83
N PHE A 96 2.58 -2.13 5.94
CA PHE A 96 1.38 -2.95 5.93
C PHE A 96 0.14 -2.10 5.57
N GLU A 97 -0.01 -0.93 6.17
CA GLU A 97 -1.09 0.03 5.85
C GLU A 97 -1.00 0.52 4.39
N ALA A 98 0.21 0.76 3.87
CA ALA A 98 0.39 1.11 2.46
C ALA A 98 0.02 -0.04 1.51
N LEU A 99 0.23 -1.30 1.92
CA LEU A 99 -0.20 -2.47 1.14
C LEU A 99 -1.73 -2.59 1.15
N GLU A 100 -2.36 -2.42 2.32
CA GLU A 100 -3.81 -2.36 2.47
C GLU A 100 -4.43 -1.31 1.54
N GLU A 101 -4.00 -0.05 1.63
CA GLU A 101 -4.52 1.04 0.79
C GLU A 101 -4.38 0.71 -0.70
N ARG A 102 -3.28 0.10 -1.11
CA ARG A 102 -3.04 -0.29 -2.50
C ARG A 102 -3.97 -1.42 -2.95
N ILE A 103 -4.20 -2.43 -2.11
CA ILE A 103 -5.12 -3.55 -2.41
C ILE A 103 -6.55 -3.03 -2.49
N MET A 104 -7.02 -2.26 -1.50
CA MET A 104 -8.39 -1.75 -1.47
C MET A 104 -8.67 -0.82 -2.65
N ARG A 105 -7.71 0.04 -3.05
CA ARG A 105 -7.87 0.86 -4.27
C ARG A 105 -8.04 0.02 -5.53
N ALA A 106 -7.28 -1.06 -5.66
CA ALA A 106 -7.38 -1.95 -6.81
C ALA A 106 -8.70 -2.74 -6.82
N GLU A 107 -9.19 -3.16 -5.64
CA GLU A 107 -10.50 -3.79 -5.47
C GLU A 107 -11.63 -2.83 -5.86
N THR A 108 -11.68 -1.62 -5.28
CA THR A 108 -12.70 -0.62 -5.63
C THR A 108 -12.67 -0.27 -7.12
N ALA A 109 -11.48 -0.18 -7.73
CA ALA A 109 -11.37 0.06 -9.17
C ALA A 109 -11.89 -1.11 -10.02
N LEU A 110 -11.75 -2.35 -9.54
CA LEU A 110 -12.34 -3.53 -10.20
C LEU A 110 -13.87 -3.51 -10.09
N GLU A 111 -14.43 -3.14 -8.95
CA GLU A 111 -15.88 -2.94 -8.76
C GLU A 111 -16.42 -1.86 -9.71
N MET A 112 -15.74 -0.71 -9.76
CA MET A 112 -16.07 0.38 -10.69
C MET A 112 -16.09 -0.05 -12.15
N VAL A 113 -15.35 -1.10 -12.52
CA VAL A 113 -15.34 -1.66 -13.88
C VAL A 113 -16.35 -2.79 -14.04
N ALA A 114 -16.58 -3.60 -13.01
CA ALA A 114 -17.60 -4.64 -13.02
C ALA A 114 -19.01 -4.05 -13.18
N ASP A 115 -19.28 -2.93 -12.51
CA ASP A 115 -20.54 -2.18 -12.60
C ASP A 115 -20.66 -1.37 -13.90
N SER A 116 -19.71 -1.53 -14.83
CA SER A 116 -19.66 -0.72 -16.04
C SER A 116 -20.90 -0.84 -16.90
N ALA A 117 -21.59 -1.99 -16.96
CA ALA A 117 -22.79 -2.12 -17.78
C ALA A 117 -23.95 -1.25 -17.26
N GLU A 118 -24.23 -1.30 -15.96
CA GLU A 118 -25.24 -0.45 -15.32
C GLU A 118 -24.86 1.02 -15.41
N TYR A 119 -23.60 1.34 -15.14
CA TYR A 119 -23.06 2.69 -15.26
C TYR A 119 -23.10 3.24 -16.70
N GLN A 120 -22.81 2.42 -17.71
CA GLN A 120 -22.95 2.83 -19.12
C GLN A 120 -24.43 3.07 -19.46
N ALA A 121 -25.33 2.18 -19.03
CA ALA A 121 -26.76 2.34 -19.27
C ALA A 121 -27.36 3.57 -18.57
N GLU A 122 -26.92 3.90 -17.36
CA GLU A 122 -27.26 5.15 -16.67
C GLU A 122 -26.74 6.37 -17.44
N ARG A 123 -25.46 6.35 -17.83
CA ARG A 123 -24.86 7.44 -18.62
C ARG A 123 -25.60 7.67 -19.94
N GLU A 124 -25.94 6.61 -20.67
CA GLU A 124 -26.72 6.71 -21.91
C GLU A 124 -28.11 7.30 -21.68
N ARG A 125 -28.78 6.91 -20.59
CA ARG A 125 -30.08 7.49 -20.20
C ARG A 125 -29.95 8.98 -19.87
N ASP A 126 -28.92 9.38 -19.14
CA ASP A 126 -28.66 10.77 -18.79
C ASP A 126 -28.37 11.63 -20.03
N LEU A 127 -27.51 11.13 -20.93
CA LEU A 127 -27.22 11.81 -22.20
C LEU A 127 -28.48 12.01 -23.04
N LYS A 128 -29.33 10.98 -23.14
CA LYS A 128 -30.61 11.08 -23.85
C LYS A 128 -31.57 12.06 -23.18
N SER A 129 -31.61 12.09 -21.85
CA SER A 129 -32.42 13.05 -21.08
C SER A 129 -32.02 14.49 -21.37
N ILE A 130 -30.71 14.76 -21.40
CA ILE A 130 -30.16 16.08 -21.76
C ILE A 130 -30.53 16.46 -23.20
N GLU A 131 -30.38 15.52 -24.14
CA GLU A 131 -30.69 15.74 -25.55
C GLU A 131 -32.17 16.12 -25.77
N MET A 132 -33.07 15.37 -25.12
CA MET A 132 -34.52 15.52 -25.25
C MET A 132 -35.09 16.67 -24.39
N SER A 133 -34.28 17.32 -23.56
CA SER A 133 -34.73 18.41 -22.70
C SER A 133 -35.18 19.62 -23.53
N LYS A 134 -36.45 20.02 -23.32
CA LYS A 134 -37.04 21.22 -23.93
C LYS A 134 -36.73 22.50 -23.15
N HIS A 135 -36.16 22.35 -21.95
CA HIS A 135 -35.89 23.45 -21.02
C HIS A 135 -34.45 23.92 -21.05
N MET A 136 -33.64 23.38 -21.96
CA MET A 136 -32.22 23.69 -22.10
C MET A 136 -31.92 24.19 -23.50
N THR A 137 -31.10 25.22 -23.57
CA THR A 137 -30.46 25.68 -24.81
C THR A 137 -29.41 24.67 -25.27
N GLU A 138 -29.06 24.70 -26.55
CA GLU A 138 -28.00 23.81 -27.07
C GLU A 138 -26.63 24.05 -26.41
N SER A 139 -26.34 25.29 -25.99
CA SER A 139 -25.12 25.60 -25.23
C SER A 139 -25.11 24.91 -23.87
N GLU A 140 -26.22 24.97 -23.13
CA GLU A 140 -26.31 24.32 -21.81
C GLU A 140 -26.25 22.79 -21.92
N LYS A 141 -26.86 22.22 -22.96
CA LYS A 141 -26.76 20.78 -23.25
C LYS A 141 -25.31 20.36 -23.55
N GLU A 142 -24.59 21.14 -24.33
CA GLU A 142 -23.18 20.89 -24.64
C GLU A 142 -22.30 20.98 -23.39
N GLU A 143 -22.52 21.98 -22.54
CA GLU A 143 -21.82 22.11 -21.27
C GLU A 143 -22.04 20.91 -20.33
N MET A 144 -23.28 20.42 -20.23
CA MET A 144 -23.59 19.23 -19.44
C MET A 144 -22.92 17.97 -20.01
N ARG A 145 -22.96 17.76 -21.32
CA ARG A 145 -22.24 16.63 -21.96
C ARG A 145 -20.74 16.71 -21.70
N ALA A 146 -20.15 17.89 -21.84
CA ALA A 146 -18.74 18.11 -21.56
C ALA A 146 -18.41 17.91 -20.06
N GLN A 147 -19.31 18.24 -19.15
CA GLN A 147 -19.14 17.96 -17.73
C GLN A 147 -19.15 16.45 -17.44
N MET A 148 -20.10 15.70 -18.00
CA MET A 148 -20.17 14.24 -17.86
C MET A 148 -18.89 13.57 -18.39
N ALA A 149 -18.45 13.93 -19.60
CA ALA A 149 -17.23 13.41 -20.18
C ALA A 149 -15.98 13.73 -19.33
N ARG A 150 -15.93 14.92 -18.72
CA ARG A 150 -14.87 15.28 -17.77
C ARG A 150 -14.89 14.42 -16.52
N MET A 151 -16.07 14.18 -15.93
CA MET A 151 -16.20 13.32 -14.75
C MET A 151 -15.77 11.88 -15.05
N ASP A 152 -16.14 11.34 -16.20
CA ASP A 152 -15.73 10.00 -16.62
C ASP A 152 -14.23 9.90 -16.83
N SER A 153 -13.63 10.92 -17.46
CA SER A 153 -12.17 11.01 -17.64
C SER A 153 -11.45 11.08 -16.29
N ILE A 154 -11.95 11.88 -15.35
CA ILE A 154 -11.42 11.95 -13.98
C ILE A 154 -11.54 10.61 -13.27
N ARG A 155 -12.71 9.94 -13.37
CA ARG A 155 -12.92 8.61 -12.80
C ARG A 155 -11.88 7.61 -13.31
N GLN A 156 -11.71 7.56 -14.63
CA GLN A 156 -10.77 6.68 -15.29
C GLN A 156 -9.32 6.97 -14.86
N ALA A 157 -8.89 8.22 -14.97
CA ALA A 157 -7.51 8.62 -14.72
C ALA A 157 -7.11 8.58 -13.24
N ARG A 158 -8.03 8.84 -12.30
CA ARG A 158 -7.72 8.89 -10.87
C ARG A 158 -7.93 7.58 -10.13
N HIS A 159 -8.89 6.77 -10.55
CA HIS A 159 -9.28 5.58 -9.78
C HIS A 159 -8.98 4.27 -10.53
N ILE A 160 -9.20 4.23 -11.84
CA ILE A 160 -9.12 2.98 -12.62
C ILE A 160 -7.70 2.75 -13.14
N ASP A 161 -7.17 3.68 -13.93
CA ASP A 161 -5.88 3.51 -14.60
C ASP A 161 -4.69 3.31 -13.65
N PRO A 162 -4.56 4.03 -12.52
CA PRO A 162 -3.43 3.87 -11.61
C PRO A 162 -3.31 2.47 -10.98
N THR A 163 -4.41 1.72 -10.92
CA THR A 163 -4.48 0.42 -10.23
C THR A 163 -4.39 -0.77 -11.18
N ARG A 164 -4.50 -0.56 -12.50
CA ARG A 164 -4.53 -1.63 -13.52
C ARG A 164 -3.40 -2.64 -13.41
N ARG A 165 -2.19 -2.18 -13.04
CA ARG A 165 -1.00 -3.04 -12.87
C ARG A 165 -1.18 -4.09 -11.76
N ASP A 166 -2.04 -3.83 -10.79
CA ASP A 166 -2.24 -4.67 -9.60
C ASP A 166 -3.44 -5.64 -9.76
N TRP A 167 -4.31 -5.38 -10.74
CA TRP A 167 -5.49 -6.20 -11.00
C TRP A 167 -5.20 -7.68 -11.21
N PRO A 168 -4.13 -8.11 -11.92
CA PRO A 168 -3.85 -9.54 -12.08
C PRO A 168 -3.64 -10.27 -10.75
N ALA A 169 -3.12 -9.58 -9.73
CA ALA A 169 -2.93 -10.15 -8.41
C ALA A 169 -4.17 -10.06 -7.53
N VAL A 170 -4.94 -8.96 -7.62
CA VAL A 170 -6.10 -8.70 -6.76
C VAL A 170 -7.36 -9.42 -7.24
N ARG A 171 -7.61 -9.44 -8.56
CA ARG A 171 -8.84 -9.99 -9.14
C ARG A 171 -9.21 -11.39 -8.66
N PRO A 172 -8.28 -12.35 -8.53
CA PRO A 172 -8.62 -13.69 -8.04
C PRO A 172 -9.03 -13.75 -6.57
N TYR A 173 -8.82 -12.68 -5.80
CA TYR A 173 -9.05 -12.61 -4.35
C TYR A 173 -10.12 -11.60 -3.95
N VAL A 174 -10.84 -10.98 -4.89
CA VAL A 174 -11.90 -9.99 -4.58
C VAL A 174 -12.94 -10.57 -3.61
N GLU A 175 -13.41 -11.79 -3.87
CA GLU A 175 -14.36 -12.45 -2.95
C GLU A 175 -13.75 -12.71 -1.56
N ALA A 176 -12.45 -13.05 -1.50
CA ALA A 176 -11.76 -13.26 -0.23
C ALA A 176 -11.57 -11.95 0.56
N LEU A 177 -11.30 -10.83 -0.14
CA LEU A 177 -11.16 -9.50 0.45
C LEU A 177 -12.49 -8.99 0.99
N ALA A 178 -13.57 -9.15 0.23
CA ALA A 178 -14.93 -8.84 0.68
C ALA A 178 -15.32 -9.68 1.91
N HIS A 179 -15.10 -11.00 1.88
CA HIS A 179 -15.38 -11.87 3.04
C HIS A 179 -14.52 -11.49 4.24
N MET A 180 -13.22 -11.24 4.06
CA MET A 180 -12.35 -10.77 5.15
C MET A 180 -12.87 -9.48 5.77
N THR A 181 -13.30 -8.52 4.96
CA THR A 181 -13.87 -7.24 5.42
C THR A 181 -15.14 -7.46 6.22
N ASP A 182 -16.06 -8.30 5.73
CA ASP A 182 -17.28 -8.69 6.45
C ASP A 182 -16.98 -9.38 7.78
N TYR A 183 -16.00 -10.29 7.79
CA TYR A 183 -15.57 -11.00 9.01
C TYR A 183 -15.02 -10.03 10.06
N ILE A 184 -14.12 -9.11 9.66
CA ILE A 184 -13.53 -8.11 10.56
C ILE A 184 -14.59 -7.13 11.07
N ALA A 185 -15.60 -6.82 10.25
CA ALA A 185 -16.75 -6.01 10.63
C ALA A 185 -17.76 -6.76 11.51
N LEU A 186 -17.50 -8.04 11.83
CA LEU A 186 -18.39 -8.93 12.59
C LEU A 186 -19.75 -9.19 11.90
N ASN A 187 -19.81 -8.99 10.57
CA ASN A 187 -20.96 -9.35 9.74
C ASN A 187 -20.94 -10.83 9.35
N ARG A 188 -19.81 -11.52 9.55
CA ARG A 188 -19.64 -12.96 9.33
C ARG A 188 -18.90 -13.61 10.51
N PRO A 189 -19.22 -14.87 10.85
CA PRO A 189 -18.60 -15.56 11.99
C PRO A 189 -17.24 -16.19 11.66
N ASP A 190 -16.94 -16.45 10.38
CA ASP A 190 -15.75 -17.15 9.93
C ASP A 190 -14.91 -16.33 8.94
N PRO A 191 -13.56 -16.43 8.98
CA PRO A 191 -12.69 -15.81 7.99
C PRO A 191 -12.75 -16.54 6.64
N PRO A 192 -12.33 -15.90 5.53
CA PRO A 192 -12.26 -16.57 4.24
C PRO A 192 -11.30 -17.77 4.25
N ASN A 193 -11.74 -18.89 3.67
CA ASN A 193 -10.86 -20.03 3.43
C ASN A 193 -9.97 -19.76 2.20
N LEU A 194 -8.72 -19.39 2.45
CA LEU A 194 -7.75 -19.07 1.40
C LEU A 194 -7.40 -20.26 0.50
N ASP A 195 -7.66 -21.51 0.89
CA ASP A 195 -7.38 -22.69 0.06
C ASP A 195 -8.31 -22.83 -1.14
N ASN A 196 -9.44 -22.11 -1.13
CA ASN A 196 -10.36 -22.03 -2.27
C ASN A 196 -9.86 -21.09 -3.38
N PHE A 197 -8.78 -20.35 -3.14
CA PHE A 197 -8.26 -19.34 -4.05
C PHE A 197 -6.92 -19.76 -4.67
N PRO A 198 -6.57 -19.25 -5.87
CA PRO A 198 -5.32 -19.63 -6.54
C PRO A 198 -4.11 -19.50 -5.62
N PRO A 199 -3.15 -20.46 -5.64
CA PRO A 199 -2.01 -20.41 -4.74
C PRO A 199 -1.10 -19.22 -5.07
N ALA A 200 -0.30 -18.83 -4.07
CA ALA A 200 0.63 -17.71 -4.16
C ALA A 200 1.82 -17.91 -5.14
N ARG A 201 1.82 -18.93 -6.01
CA ARG A 201 2.98 -19.28 -6.84
C ARG A 201 3.36 -18.13 -7.80
N GLN A 202 4.68 -17.93 -7.87
CA GLN A 202 5.44 -16.91 -8.61
C GLN A 202 5.03 -16.82 -10.07
#